data_AF-A0A2H0GBE6-F1
#
_entry.id   AF-A0A2H0GBE6-F1
#
_cell.length_a   1.000
_cell.length_b   1.000
_cell.length_c   1.000
_cell.angle_alpha   90.00
_cell.angle_beta   90.00
_cell.angle_gamma   90.00
#
_symmetry.space_group_name_H-M   'P 1'
#
loop_
_entity.id
_entity.type
_entity.pdbx_description
1 polymer ?
#
loop_
_entity_poly.entity_id
_entity_poly.type
_entity_poly.pdbx_seq_one_letter_code
_entity_poly.pdbx_strand_id
1 'polypeptide(L)'
;MQHLKILFILVIIAFLVGIVGCKKDTVTSVDVVVTETGTNTPAIGIPVNFGYSSTGGVFSSVVVEQTKTTDANGKVSFKAQNKDKSYSVGFPNG
;
A
#
# COMPACT_ATOMS: atom_id res chain seq x y z
N MET A 1 -17.86 41.19 31.23
CA MET A 1 -16.84 40.11 31.18
C MET A 1 -17.38 38.74 30.77
N GLN A 2 -18.67 38.45 30.89
CA GLN A 2 -19.26 37.13 30.57
C GLN A 2 -19.26 36.79 29.07
N HIS A 3 -19.52 37.77 28.21
CA HIS A 3 -19.52 37.59 26.75
C HIS A 3 -18.13 37.27 26.17
N LEU A 4 -17.05 37.79 26.77
CA LEU A 4 -15.67 37.50 26.34
C LEU A 4 -15.27 36.05 26.64
N LYS A 5 -15.77 35.48 27.74
CA LYS A 5 -15.53 34.08 28.13
C LYS A 5 -16.23 33.09 27.18
N ILE A 6 -17.45 33.41 26.77
CA ILE A 6 -18.24 32.58 25.84
C ILE A 6 -17.58 32.54 24.45
N LEU A 7 -17.08 33.68 23.96
CA LEU A 7 -16.36 33.75 22.69
C LEU A 7 -15.06 32.93 22.72
N PHE A 8 -14.32 32.98 23.83
CA PHE A 8 -13.08 32.21 24.00
C PHE A 8 -13.33 30.69 24.00
N ILE A 9 -14.41 30.24 24.64
CA ILE A 9 -14.80 28.82 24.69
C ILE A 9 -15.17 28.31 23.29
N LEU A 10 -15.92 29.09 22.50
CA LEU A 10 -16.31 28.71 21.14
C LEU A 10 -15.10 28.59 20.20
N VAL A 11 -14.10 29.47 20.34
CA VAL A 11 -12.86 29.42 19.55
C VAL A 11 -12.04 28.17 19.92
N ILE A 12 -11.95 27.80 21.20
CA ILE A 12 -11.23 26.60 21.65
C ILE A 12 -11.90 25.31 21.13
N ILE A 13 -13.24 25.25 21.15
CA ILE A 13 -13.99 24.09 20.62
C ILE A 13 -13.78 23.95 19.11
N ALA A 14 -13.81 25.04 18.35
CA ALA A 14 -13.54 25.02 16.91
C ALA A 14 -12.10 24.57 16.59
N PHE A 15 -11.13 24.97 17.42
CA PHE A 15 -9.74 24.53 17.28
C PHE A 15 -9.56 23.04 17.60
N LEU A 16 -10.26 22.51 18.62
CA LEU A 16 -10.23 21.10 19.00
C LEU A 16 -10.88 20.17 17.96
N VAL A 17 -11.94 20.61 17.27
CA VAL A 17 -12.57 19.84 16.18
C VAL A 17 -11.68 19.76 14.93
N GLY A 18 -10.82 20.77 14.70
CA GLY A 18 -9.92 20.82 13.54
C GLY A 18 -8.74 19.83 13.57
N ILE A 19 -8.38 19.29 14.74
CA ILE A 19 -7.17 18.46 14.92
C ILE A 19 -7.45 16.96 14.82
N VAL A 20 -8.71 16.54 14.73
CA VAL A 20 -9.11 15.12 14.54
C VAL A 20 -9.19 14.75 13.06
N GLY A 21 -8.40 15.42 12.23
CA GLY A 21 -8.08 14.97 10.88
C GLY A 21 -7.06 13.84 10.95
N CYS A 22 -7.47 12.68 11.51
CA CYS A 22 -6.74 11.43 11.31
C CYS A 22 -6.76 11.17 9.80
N LYS A 23 -5.73 11.63 9.07
CA LYS A 23 -5.46 11.14 7.72
C LYS A 23 -5.20 9.65 7.88
N LYS A 24 -6.25 8.86 7.65
CA LYS A 24 -6.12 7.42 7.54
C LYS A 24 -5.28 7.21 6.29
N ASP A 25 -4.00 6.95 6.46
CA ASP A 25 -3.14 6.58 5.35
C ASP A 25 -3.78 5.36 4.69
N THR A 26 -4.40 5.58 3.54
CA THR A 26 -5.05 4.52 2.77
C THR A 26 -3.94 3.64 2.21
N VAL A 27 -3.59 2.59 2.94
CA VAL A 27 -2.64 1.58 2.45
C VAL A 27 -3.37 0.73 1.42
N THR A 28 -2.97 0.85 0.16
CA THR A 28 -3.45 -0.05 -0.91
C THR A 28 -2.73 -1.40 -0.75
N SER A 29 -3.44 -2.50 -0.96
CA SER A 29 -2.84 -3.84 -1.01
C SER A 29 -2.95 -4.39 -2.42
N VAL A 30 -1.91 -5.09 -2.87
CA VAL A 30 -1.88 -5.77 -4.17
C VAL A 30 -1.78 -7.27 -3.89
N ASP A 31 -2.74 -8.01 -4.43
CA ASP A 31 -2.78 -9.46 -4.36
C ASP A 31 -2.30 -10.04 -5.70
N VAL A 32 -1.30 -10.90 -5.63
CA VAL A 32 -0.78 -11.66 -6.77
C VAL A 32 -1.13 -13.11 -6.56
N VAL A 33 -1.66 -13.74 -7.61
CA VAL A 33 -1.97 -15.18 -7.65
C VAL A 33 -1.10 -15.80 -8.72
N VAL A 34 -0.38 -16.86 -8.36
CA VAL A 34 0.49 -17.62 -9.25
C VAL A 34 -0.07 -19.02 -9.40
N THR A 35 -0.22 -19.46 -10.65
CA THR A 35 -0.72 -20.79 -10.98
C THR A 35 0.24 -21.51 -11.92
N GLU A 36 0.25 -22.83 -11.84
CA GLU A 36 0.96 -23.68 -12.78
C GLU A 36 0.28 -23.64 -14.14
N THR A 37 1.09 -23.55 -15.20
CA THR A 37 0.59 -23.51 -16.57
C THR A 37 0.00 -24.87 -16.96
N GLY A 38 -1.18 -24.87 -17.56
CA GLY A 38 -1.86 -26.08 -18.06
C GLY A 38 -2.81 -26.74 -17.05
N THR A 39 -2.49 -26.70 -15.77
CA THR A 39 -3.32 -27.27 -14.69
C THR A 39 -4.13 -26.22 -13.93
N ASN A 40 -3.70 -24.95 -13.96
CA ASN A 40 -4.26 -23.87 -13.14
C ASN A 40 -4.23 -24.16 -11.63
N THR A 41 -3.41 -25.12 -11.20
CA THR A 41 -3.18 -25.43 -9.79
C THR A 41 -2.39 -24.31 -9.13
N PRO A 42 -2.62 -24.00 -7.85
CA PRO A 42 -1.86 -22.98 -7.16
C PRO A 42 -0.36 -23.32 -7.09
N ALA A 43 0.49 -22.38 -7.50
CA ALA A 43 1.92 -22.57 -7.44
C ALA A 43 2.43 -22.12 -6.05
N ILE A 44 2.75 -23.10 -5.19
CA ILE A 44 3.16 -22.89 -3.80
C ILE A 44 4.67 -22.68 -3.74
N GLY A 45 5.14 -21.77 -2.89
CA GLY A 45 6.59 -21.63 -2.67
C GLY A 45 7.31 -20.79 -3.73
N ILE A 46 6.58 -20.10 -4.60
CA ILE A 46 7.15 -19.28 -5.68
C ILE A 46 7.54 -17.90 -5.13
N PRO A 47 8.82 -17.48 -5.24
CA PRO A 47 9.22 -16.14 -4.84
C PRO A 47 8.75 -15.11 -5.86
N VAL A 48 8.09 -14.06 -5.37
CA VAL A 48 7.54 -12.97 -6.17
C VAL A 48 8.15 -11.66 -5.67
N ASN A 49 8.66 -10.88 -6.61
CA ASN A 49 9.18 -9.54 -6.40
C ASN A 49 8.09 -8.52 -6.72
N PHE A 50 7.90 -7.57 -5.80
CA PHE A 50 7.01 -6.44 -5.97
C PHE A 50 7.75 -5.14 -5.70
N GLY A 51 7.64 -4.20 -6.63
CA GLY A 51 8.26 -2.89 -6.51
C GLY A 51 7.61 -1.85 -7.40
N TYR A 52 8.08 -0.61 -7.30
CA TYR A 52 7.70 0.47 -8.21
C TYR A 52 8.95 1.23 -8.64
N SER A 53 8.88 1.81 -9.84
CA SER A 53 9.92 2.69 -10.37
C SER A 53 9.45 4.15 -10.27
N SER A 54 10.32 5.03 -9.78
CA SER A 54 10.09 6.48 -9.83
C SER A 54 10.32 7.07 -11.22
N THR A 55 10.93 6.32 -12.15
CA THR A 55 11.33 6.76 -13.49
C THR A 55 10.54 6.11 -14.63
N GLY A 56 9.51 5.29 -14.32
CA GLY A 56 8.57 4.75 -15.32
C GLY A 56 9.05 3.52 -16.09
N GLY A 57 10.18 2.92 -15.71
CA GLY A 57 10.66 1.65 -16.27
C GLY A 57 10.26 0.43 -15.43
N VAL A 58 9.85 -0.65 -16.09
CA VAL A 58 9.62 -1.97 -15.48
C VAL A 58 11.00 -2.52 -15.09
N PHE A 59 11.36 -2.36 -13.81
CA PHE A 59 12.59 -2.87 -13.15
C PHE A 59 13.96 -2.17 -13.36
N SER A 60 14.11 -1.09 -14.13
CA SER A 60 15.45 -0.47 -14.32
C SER A 60 15.96 0.40 -13.15
N SER A 61 15.13 0.72 -12.16
CA SER A 61 15.47 1.62 -11.03
C SER A 61 14.55 1.41 -9.82
N VAL A 62 14.46 0.17 -9.31
CA VAL A 62 13.52 -0.18 -8.22
C VAL A 62 14.01 0.36 -6.88
N VAL A 63 13.17 1.16 -6.21
CA VAL A 63 13.45 1.78 -4.90
C VAL A 63 12.94 0.93 -3.72
N VAL A 64 12.03 -0.02 -3.97
CA VAL A 64 11.46 -0.90 -2.95
C VAL A 64 11.30 -2.30 -3.53
N GLU A 65 12.11 -3.25 -3.09
CA GLU A 65 11.97 -4.67 -3.41
C GLU A 65 11.34 -5.35 -2.18
N GLN A 66 10.05 -5.67 -2.28
CA GLN A 66 9.44 -6.64 -1.37
C GLN A 66 9.46 -7.99 -2.09
N THR A 67 10.29 -8.91 -1.61
CA THR A 67 10.23 -10.31 -2.01
C THR A 67 9.39 -11.09 -1.02
N LYS A 68 8.39 -11.79 -1.51
CA LYS A 68 7.57 -12.71 -0.72
C LYS A 68 7.30 -13.99 -1.48
N THR A 69 7.06 -15.06 -0.76
CA THR A 69 6.77 -16.36 -1.33
C THR A 69 5.27 -16.64 -1.31
N THR A 70 4.74 -17.26 -2.36
CA THR A 70 3.33 -17.66 -2.43
C THR A 70 2.96 -18.67 -1.35
N ASP A 71 1.75 -18.52 -0.81
CA ASP A 71 1.17 -19.40 0.20
C ASP A 71 0.61 -20.70 -0.40
N ALA A 72 -0.06 -21.51 0.43
CA ALA A 72 -0.67 -22.77 0.01
C ALA A 72 -1.77 -22.61 -1.06
N ASN A 73 -2.30 -21.40 -1.25
CA ASN A 73 -3.26 -21.07 -2.29
C ASN A 73 -2.60 -20.37 -3.48
N GLY A 74 -1.26 -20.39 -3.58
CA GLY A 74 -0.53 -19.72 -4.65
C GLY A 74 -0.65 -18.20 -4.59
N LYS A 75 -1.05 -17.63 -3.44
CA LYS A 75 -1.32 -16.20 -3.27
C LYS A 75 -0.19 -15.53 -2.50
N VAL A 76 0.06 -14.26 -2.83
CA VAL A 76 0.91 -13.37 -2.05
C VAL A 76 0.35 -11.95 -2.06
N SER A 77 0.41 -11.25 -0.92
CA SER A 77 -0.09 -9.88 -0.76
C SER A 77 1.02 -8.90 -0.42
N PHE A 78 1.08 -7.79 -1.15
CA PHE A 78 2.04 -6.70 -0.94
C PHE A 78 1.32 -5.41 -0.53
N LYS A 79 2.01 -4.58 0.26
CA LYS A 79 1.54 -3.23 0.57
C LYS A 79 2.04 -2.27 -0.50
N ALA A 80 1.10 -1.62 -1.19
CA ALA A 80 1.33 -0.49 -2.08
C ALA A 80 1.15 0.81 -1.29
N GLN A 81 2.20 1.63 -1.25
CA GLN A 81 2.22 2.86 -0.45
C GLN A 81 1.41 4.00 -1.10
N ASN A 82 1.25 3.97 -2.43
CA ASN A 82 0.57 5.01 -3.18
C ASN A 82 -0.16 4.42 -4.40
N LYS A 83 -1.48 4.56 -4.47
CA LYS A 83 -2.34 4.05 -5.56
C LYS A 83 -2.06 4.69 -6.93
N ASP A 84 -1.44 5.88 -6.94
CA ASP A 84 -1.16 6.65 -8.15
C ASP A 84 0.24 6.33 -8.72
N LYS A 85 0.96 5.37 -8.12
CA LYS A 85 2.24 4.86 -8.63
C LYS A 85 2.02 3.62 -9.48
N SER A 86 2.83 3.48 -10.53
CA SER A 86 2.91 2.25 -11.33
C SER A 86 3.79 1.23 -10.62
N TYR A 87 3.22 0.07 -10.30
CA TYR A 87 3.93 -1.05 -9.69
C TYR A 87 4.28 -2.10 -10.74
N SER A 88 5.27 -2.92 -10.42
CA SER A 88 5.72 -4.05 -11.22
C SER A 88 5.79 -5.29 -10.35
N VAL A 89 5.41 -6.43 -10.94
CA VAL A 89 5.48 -7.76 -10.35
C VAL A 89 6.39 -8.60 -11.23
N GLY A 90 7.32 -9.34 -10.63
CA GLY A 90 8.28 -10.16 -11.35
C GLY A 90 8.76 -11.34 -10.52
N PHE A 91 9.56 -12.20 -11.13
CA PHE A 91 10.20 -13.33 -10.46
C PHE A 91 11.71 -13.05 -10.34
N PRO A 92 12.39 -13.50 -9.27
CA PRO A 92 13.81 -13.17 -9.02
C PRO A 92 14.83 -13.56 -10.11
N ASN A 93 14.43 -14.20 -11.21
CA ASN A 93 15.30 -14.58 -12.34
C ASN A 93 14.51 -14.64 -13.67
N GLY A 94 13.46 -13.84 -13.83
CA GLY A 94 12.58 -13.83 -15.01
C GLY A 94 12.86 -12.68 -15.97
#